data_AF-A0A370MYX7-F1
#
_entry.id   AF-A0A370MYX7-F1
#
_cell.length_a   1.000
_cell.length_b   1.000
_cell.length_c   1.000
_cell.angle_alpha   90.00
_cell.angle_beta   90.00
_cell.angle_gamma   90.00
#
_symmetry.space_group_name_H-M   'P 1'
#
loop_
_entity.id
_entity.type
_entity.pdbx_description
1 polymer ?
#
loop_
_entity_poly.entity_id
_entity_poly.type
_entity_poly.pdbx_seq_one_letter_code
_entity_poly.pdbx_strand_id
1 'polypeptide(L)'
;MTVKSYEIPEPLVDTRVRVYATKLDTFWQQQTPRPVPVCEGRAIQFEGSAWEQCIAALRSRYVRGPFPVSDDITILAVQQTTSGPHVLTTWRIDIAVADGAANARVRSTQPRIDLGPIPVRMTDDIVAVAIKVLEAAHDHTV
;
A
#
# COMPACT_ATOMS: atom_id res chain seq x y z
N MET A 1 -15.52 22.38 39.77
CA MET A 1 -14.94 21.18 39.11
C MET A 1 -15.26 21.28 37.63
N THR A 2 -14.26 21.63 36.82
CA THR A 2 -14.39 21.76 35.37
C THR A 2 -14.27 20.38 34.75
N VAL A 3 -15.35 19.90 34.14
CA VAL A 3 -15.34 18.66 33.35
C VAL A 3 -14.39 18.88 32.19
N LYS A 4 -13.22 18.22 32.22
CA LYS A 4 -12.37 18.12 31.03
C LYS A 4 -13.18 17.39 29.98
N SER A 5 -13.61 18.09 28.95
CA SER A 5 -14.07 17.49 27.70
C SER A 5 -13.00 16.52 27.24
N TYR A 6 -13.29 15.22 27.31
CA TYR A 6 -12.47 14.23 26.64
C TYR A 6 -12.61 14.54 25.15
N GLU A 7 -11.55 15.09 24.55
CA GLU A 7 -11.43 15.17 23.10
C GLU A 7 -11.66 13.75 22.58
N ILE A 8 -12.69 13.59 21.76
CA ILE A 8 -12.95 12.33 21.07
C ILE A 8 -11.70 12.10 20.22
N PRO A 9 -10.93 11.02 20.44
CA PRO A 9 -9.75 10.78 19.61
C PRO A 9 -10.19 10.73 18.15
N GLU A 10 -9.37 11.31 17.29
CA GLU A 10 -9.58 11.34 15.84
C GLU A 10 -10.07 9.98 15.33
N PRO A 11 -10.93 9.96 14.28
CA PRO A 11 -11.59 8.72 13.90
C PRO A 11 -10.56 7.65 13.56
N LEU A 12 -10.67 6.51 14.25
CA LEU A 12 -9.95 5.29 13.91
C LEU A 12 -10.08 4.99 12.40
N VAL A 13 -8.94 4.82 11.74
CA VAL A 13 -8.87 4.52 10.32
C VAL A 13 -8.45 3.06 10.11
N ASP A 14 -9.30 2.31 9.42
CA ASP A 14 -9.01 0.96 8.91
C ASP A 14 -8.40 1.09 7.52
N THR A 15 -7.10 0.80 7.41
CA THR A 15 -6.36 0.78 6.15
C THR A 15 -6.15 -0.66 5.70
N ARG A 16 -6.60 -0.96 4.48
CA ARG A 16 -6.40 -2.25 3.81
C ARG A 16 -5.53 -2.06 2.59
N VAL A 17 -4.50 -2.88 2.47
CA VAL A 17 -3.56 -2.84 1.35
C VAL A 17 -3.50 -4.21 0.70
N ARG A 18 -3.57 -4.23 -0.62
CA ARG A 18 -3.42 -5.42 -1.45
C ARG A 18 -2.34 -5.17 -2.49
N VAL A 19 -1.44 -6.13 -2.63
CA VAL A 19 -0.36 -6.09 -3.62
C VAL A 19 -0.59 -7.20 -4.64
N TYR A 20 -0.52 -6.84 -5.91
CA TYR A 20 -0.68 -7.73 -7.05
C TYR A 20 0.61 -7.74 -7.87
N ALA A 21 0.95 -8.89 -8.42
CA ALA A 21 2.08 -9.05 -9.34
C ALA A 21 1.54 -9.45 -10.71
N THR A 22 1.74 -8.62 -11.73
CA THR A 22 1.10 -8.83 -13.05
C THR A 22 1.53 -10.15 -13.70
N LYS A 23 2.80 -10.54 -13.54
CA LYS A 23 3.32 -11.81 -14.07
C LYS A 23 2.78 -13.05 -13.36
N LEU A 24 2.39 -12.96 -12.09
CA LEU A 24 1.69 -14.07 -11.41
C LEU A 24 0.21 -14.09 -11.74
N ASP A 25 -0.37 -12.94 -12.07
CA ASP A 25 -1.77 -12.86 -12.44
C ASP A 25 -2.05 -13.67 -13.71
N THR A 26 -1.14 -13.70 -14.68
CA THR A 26 -1.28 -14.54 -15.88
C THR A 26 -1.31 -16.05 -15.56
N PHE A 27 -0.59 -16.48 -14.52
CA PHE A 27 -0.59 -17.88 -14.07
C PHE A 27 -1.89 -18.24 -13.34
N TRP A 28 -2.37 -17.37 -12.45
CA TRP A 28 -3.61 -17.61 -11.69
C TRP A 28 -4.89 -17.31 -12.47
N GLN A 29 -4.85 -16.46 -13.51
CA GLN A 29 -5.98 -16.18 -14.40
C GLN A 29 -6.40 -17.40 -15.23
N GLN A 30 -5.49 -18.36 -15.46
CA GLN A 30 -5.87 -19.65 -16.06
C GLN A 30 -6.73 -20.51 -15.13
N GLN A 31 -6.77 -20.20 -13.83
CA GLN A 31 -7.48 -20.98 -12.80
C GLN A 31 -8.60 -20.19 -12.09
N THR A 32 -8.60 -18.85 -12.16
CA THR A 32 -9.58 -17.99 -11.47
C THR A 32 -9.82 -16.69 -12.24
N PRO A 33 -11.08 -16.26 -12.48
CA PRO A 33 -11.40 -15.07 -13.28
C PRO A 33 -11.14 -13.72 -12.59
N ARG A 34 -10.43 -13.70 -11.45
CA ARG A 34 -10.16 -12.47 -10.68
C ARG A 34 -8.70 -12.45 -10.22
N PRO A 35 -8.04 -11.28 -10.26
CA PRO A 35 -6.68 -11.16 -9.77
C PRO A 35 -6.57 -11.56 -8.30
N VAL A 36 -5.63 -12.45 -7.97
CA VAL A 36 -5.38 -12.86 -6.59
C VAL A 36 -4.21 -12.03 -6.05
N PRO A 37 -4.40 -11.29 -4.94
CA PRO A 37 -3.31 -10.53 -4.36
C PRO A 37 -2.22 -11.48 -3.84
N VAL A 38 -0.96 -11.17 -4.15
CA VAL A 38 0.19 -11.92 -3.63
C VAL A 38 0.54 -11.54 -2.19
N CYS A 39 0.02 -10.39 -1.73
CA CYS A 39 0.12 -9.95 -0.34
C CYS A 39 -1.12 -9.12 0.02
N GLU A 40 -1.66 -9.36 1.21
CA GLU A 40 -2.68 -8.51 1.84
C GLU A 40 -2.20 -8.06 3.22
N GLY A 41 -2.52 -6.81 3.55
CA GLY A 41 -2.17 -6.18 4.81
C GLY A 41 -3.33 -5.36 5.35
N ARG A 42 -3.43 -5.25 6.68
CA ARG A 42 -4.43 -4.42 7.35
C ARG A 42 -3.81 -3.74 8.56
N ALA A 43 -4.09 -2.46 8.72
CA ALA A 43 -3.73 -1.69 9.90
C ALA A 43 -4.93 -0.87 10.36
N ILE A 44 -5.12 -0.76 11.68
CA ILE A 44 -6.10 0.13 12.29
C ILE A 44 -5.31 1.08 13.19
N GLN A 45 -5.35 2.38 12.87
CA GLN A 45 -4.56 3.41 13.56
C GLN A 45 -5.42 4.64 13.87
N PHE A 46 -5.06 5.36 14.92
CA PHE A 46 -5.72 6.62 15.33
C PHE A 46 -5.18 7.83 14.59
N GLU A 47 -3.92 7.78 14.19
CA GLU A 47 -3.17 8.89 13.61
C GLU A 47 -2.19 8.38 12.54
N GLY A 48 -1.57 9.32 11.82
CA GLY A 48 -0.62 9.05 10.74
C GLY A 48 -1.21 9.34 9.37
N SER A 49 -0.35 9.81 8.47
CA SER A 49 -0.67 10.01 7.07
C SER A 49 -1.12 8.71 6.42
N ALA A 50 -1.85 8.83 5.31
CA ALA A 50 -2.32 7.67 4.59
C ALA A 50 -1.16 6.75 4.11
N TRP A 51 0.02 7.32 3.89
CA TRP A 51 1.23 6.59 3.52
C TRP A 51 1.74 5.73 4.68
N GLU A 52 1.85 6.32 5.87
CA GLU A 52 2.28 5.62 7.08
C GLU A 52 1.34 4.47 7.43
N GLN A 53 0.03 4.68 7.29
CA GLN A 53 -0.96 3.64 7.52
C GLN A 53 -0.86 2.49 6.50
N CYS A 54 -0.57 2.78 5.23
CA CYS A 54 -0.32 1.76 4.21
C CYS A 54 0.97 0.96 4.49
N ILE A 55 2.03 1.64 4.89
CA ILE A 55 3.31 1.01 5.28
C ILE A 55 3.08 0.11 6.50
N ALA A 56 2.34 0.59 7.50
CA ALA A 56 1.99 -0.20 8.69
C ALA A 56 1.18 -1.46 8.31
N ALA A 57 0.20 -1.33 7.41
CA ALA A 57 -0.59 -2.45 6.93
C ALA A 57 0.26 -3.50 6.20
N LEU A 58 1.23 -3.08 5.38
CA LEU A 58 2.16 -4.02 4.74
C LEU A 58 3.14 -4.65 5.72
N ARG A 59 3.60 -3.92 6.75
CA ARG A 59 4.49 -4.44 7.79
C ARG A 59 3.81 -5.42 8.74
N SER A 60 2.49 -5.29 8.96
CA SER A 60 1.69 -6.19 9.81
C SER A 60 1.29 -7.52 9.14
N ARG A 61 1.72 -7.77 7.90
CA ARG A 61 1.32 -8.95 7.12
C ARG A 61 1.80 -10.27 7.74
N TYR A 62 0.95 -11.29 7.67
CA TYR A 62 1.33 -12.67 7.99
C TYR A 62 2.01 -13.31 6.77
N VAL A 63 3.26 -13.76 6.93
CA VAL A 63 4.08 -14.28 5.83
C VAL A 63 3.98 -15.81 5.78
N ARG A 64 3.43 -16.36 4.69
CA ARG A 64 3.65 -17.77 4.30
C ARG A 64 4.30 -17.81 2.92
N GLY A 65 5.57 -18.16 2.90
CA GLY A 65 6.30 -18.52 1.68
C GLY A 65 7.10 -17.38 1.05
N PRO A 66 7.94 -17.71 0.05
CA PRO A 66 8.73 -16.72 -0.67
C PRO A 66 7.79 -15.82 -1.48
N PHE A 67 7.84 -14.53 -1.20
CA PHE A 67 7.18 -13.54 -2.05
C PHE A 67 7.95 -13.46 -3.38
N PRO A 68 7.27 -13.58 -4.53
CA PRO A 68 7.95 -13.56 -5.81
C PRO A 68 8.53 -12.17 -6.12
N VAL A 69 9.67 -12.13 -6.79
CA VAL A 69 10.18 -10.90 -7.43
C VAL A 69 9.31 -10.63 -8.66
N SER A 70 8.95 -9.37 -8.89
CA SER A 70 8.17 -8.98 -10.06
C SER A 70 8.59 -7.63 -10.61
N ASP A 71 8.63 -7.55 -11.94
CA ASP A 71 8.95 -6.32 -12.66
C ASP A 71 7.73 -5.39 -12.76
N ASP A 72 6.52 -5.90 -12.52
CA ASP A 72 5.27 -5.14 -12.63
C ASP A 72 4.37 -5.43 -11.41
N ILE A 73 4.20 -4.41 -10.58
CA ILE A 73 3.48 -4.51 -9.31
C ILE A 73 2.34 -3.49 -9.31
N THR A 74 1.18 -3.89 -8.81
CA THR A 74 0.07 -2.97 -8.51
C THR A 74 -0.25 -3.03 -7.02
N ILE A 75 -0.21 -1.89 -6.35
CA ILE A 75 -0.69 -1.74 -4.98
C ILE A 75 -2.07 -1.09 -5.02
N LEU A 76 -3.06 -1.70 -4.36
CA LEU A 76 -4.34 -1.10 -4.08
C LEU A 76 -4.48 -0.88 -2.58
N ALA A 77 -4.60 0.38 -2.15
CA ALA A 77 -4.85 0.74 -0.77
C ALA A 77 -6.21 1.43 -0.64
N VAL A 78 -6.96 1.06 0.40
CA VAL A 78 -8.26 1.65 0.73
C VAL A 78 -8.26 2.00 2.21
N GLN A 79 -8.62 3.23 2.53
CA GLN A 79 -8.77 3.70 3.90
C GLN A 79 -10.22 4.00 4.20
N GLN A 80 -10.68 3.60 5.37
CA GLN A 80 -12.07 3.77 5.79
C GLN A 80 -12.11 4.21 7.26
N THR A 81 -12.95 5.19 7.60
CA THR A 81 -13.22 5.48 9.03
C THR A 81 -14.05 4.35 9.62
N THR A 82 -13.75 3.94 10.85
CA THR A 82 -14.58 2.95 11.55
C THR A 82 -15.87 3.54 12.13
N SER A 83 -15.96 4.87 12.23
CA SER A 83 -17.06 5.60 12.90
C SER A 83 -17.89 6.52 11.98
N GLY A 84 -17.61 6.58 10.67
CA GLY A 84 -18.20 7.56 9.74
C GLY A 84 -18.14 7.11 8.26
N PRO A 85 -18.43 7.99 7.27
CA PRO A 85 -18.72 7.57 5.90
C PRO A 85 -17.54 6.84 5.24
N HIS A 86 -17.91 5.88 4.40
CA HIS A 86 -17.26 4.58 4.32
C HIS A 86 -15.93 4.48 3.56
N VAL A 87 -15.37 5.55 2.98
CA VAL A 87 -14.03 5.53 2.37
C VAL A 87 -13.41 6.92 2.44
N LEU A 88 -12.23 7.03 3.06
CA LEU A 88 -11.45 8.26 3.13
C LEU A 88 -10.63 8.50 1.87
N THR A 89 -9.93 7.47 1.40
CA THR A 89 -9.14 7.53 0.18
C THR A 89 -8.94 6.15 -0.42
N THR A 90 -8.70 6.12 -1.72
CA THR A 90 -8.32 4.93 -2.48
C THR A 90 -7.11 5.27 -3.32
N TRP A 91 -6.07 4.45 -3.19
CA TRP A 91 -4.85 4.57 -3.97
C TRP A 91 -4.63 3.36 -4.84
N ARG A 92 -4.23 3.62 -6.07
CA ARG A 92 -3.66 2.66 -6.98
C ARG A 92 -2.25 3.09 -7.31
N ILE A 93 -1.26 2.25 -7.04
CA ILE A 93 0.14 2.53 -7.32
C ILE A 93 0.62 1.46 -8.29
N ASP A 94 0.91 1.89 -9.52
CA ASP A 94 1.49 1.03 -10.54
C ASP A 94 3.02 1.18 -10.45
N ILE A 95 3.76 0.09 -10.27
CA ILE A 95 5.22 0.08 -10.12
C ILE A 95 5.82 -0.78 -11.22
N ALA A 96 6.81 -0.22 -11.92
CA ALA A 96 7.66 -0.92 -12.87
C ALA A 96 9.09 -1.00 -12.32
N VAL A 97 9.66 -2.19 -12.28
CA VAL A 97 11.04 -2.44 -11.86
C VAL A 97 11.88 -2.82 -13.07
N ALA A 98 12.94 -2.06 -13.31
CA ALA A 98 13.90 -2.31 -14.37
C ALA A 98 15.30 -1.92 -13.91
N ASP A 99 16.31 -2.69 -14.30
CA ASP A 99 17.73 -2.38 -14.06
C ASP A 99 18.08 -2.06 -12.59
N GLY A 100 17.43 -2.73 -11.63
CA GLY A 100 17.67 -2.50 -10.20
C GLY A 100 17.04 -1.22 -9.63
N ALA A 101 16.12 -0.59 -10.36
CA ALA A 101 15.35 0.57 -9.91
C ALA A 101 13.84 0.38 -10.13
N ALA A 102 13.05 0.87 -9.18
CA ALA A 102 11.61 0.96 -9.28
C ALA A 102 11.19 2.37 -9.69
N ASN A 103 10.26 2.46 -10.64
CA ASN A 103 9.53 3.66 -11.00
C ASN A 103 8.05 3.42 -10.69
N ALA A 104 7.39 4.39 -10.05
CA ALA A 104 6.01 4.23 -9.64
C ALA A 104 5.14 5.39 -10.12
N ARG A 105 3.87 5.07 -10.37
CA ARG A 105 2.82 6.04 -10.68
C ARG A 105 1.71 5.87 -9.66
N VAL A 106 1.56 6.85 -8.81
CA VAL A 106 0.49 6.91 -7.81
C VAL A 106 -0.72 7.58 -8.46
N ARG A 107 -1.84 6.86 -8.45
CA ARG A 107 -3.17 7.37 -8.77
C ARG A 107 -3.99 7.34 -7.50
N SER A 108 -4.44 8.50 -7.05
CA SER A 108 -5.32 8.63 -5.89
C SER A 108 -6.55 9.45 -6.27
N THR A 109 -7.40 9.77 -5.29
CA THR A 109 -8.39 10.84 -5.43
C THR A 109 -7.76 12.23 -5.58
N GLN A 110 -6.43 12.35 -5.54
CA GLN A 110 -5.63 13.56 -5.69
C GLN A 110 -4.77 13.50 -6.99
N PRO A 111 -3.99 14.54 -7.32
CA PRO A 111 -3.16 14.56 -8.52
C PRO A 111 -2.22 13.37 -8.60
N ARG A 112 -1.95 12.93 -9.83
CA ARG A 112 -0.99 11.86 -10.09
C ARG A 112 0.39 12.26 -9.61
N ILE A 113 1.06 11.35 -8.91
CA ILE A 113 2.46 11.50 -8.50
C ILE A 113 3.27 10.43 -9.20
N ASP A 114 4.26 10.85 -9.99
CA ASP A 114 5.25 9.95 -10.58
C ASP A 114 6.49 9.96 -9.68
N LEU A 115 6.96 8.77 -9.31
CA LEU A 115 8.08 8.55 -8.39
C LEU A 115 9.14 7.71 -9.09
N GLY A 116 10.42 7.99 -8.82
CA GLY A 116 11.54 7.20 -9.32
C GLY A 116 12.72 8.06 -9.78
N PRO A 117 13.91 7.46 -9.94
CA PRO A 117 14.21 6.04 -9.71
C PRO A 117 14.41 5.71 -8.22
N ILE A 118 13.77 4.64 -7.73
CA ILE A 118 13.90 4.16 -6.34
C ILE A 118 14.77 2.90 -6.31
N PRO A 119 15.90 2.87 -5.58
CA PRO A 119 16.81 1.72 -5.58
C PRO A 119 16.17 0.44 -5.00
N VAL A 120 16.22 -0.65 -5.77
CA VAL A 120 15.80 -1.99 -5.34
C VAL A 120 16.96 -2.98 -5.41
N ARG A 121 17.04 -3.86 -4.41
CA ARG A 121 18.05 -4.91 -4.33
C ARG A 121 17.50 -6.17 -5.00
N MET A 122 18.39 -7.00 -5.52
CA MET A 122 18.02 -8.30 -6.08
C MET A 122 17.33 -9.22 -5.06
N THR A 123 17.57 -9.01 -3.76
CA THR A 123 16.96 -9.74 -2.65
C THR A 123 15.62 -9.15 -2.19
N ASP A 124 15.22 -7.99 -2.71
CA ASP A 124 13.96 -7.37 -2.31
C ASP A 124 12.80 -8.14 -2.92
N ASP A 125 11.92 -8.60 -2.05
CA ASP A 125 10.65 -9.16 -2.49
C ASP A 125 9.65 -8.07 -2.88
N ILE A 126 8.53 -8.48 -3.48
CA ILE A 126 7.48 -7.55 -3.94
C ILE A 126 6.99 -6.59 -2.85
N VAL A 127 7.00 -7.02 -1.59
CA VAL A 127 6.50 -6.20 -0.49
C VAL A 127 7.58 -5.25 0.02
N ALA A 128 8.84 -5.67 0.03
CA ALA A 128 9.97 -4.77 0.28
C ALA A 128 10.02 -3.66 -0.78
N VAL A 129 9.82 -4.00 -2.06
CA VAL A 129 9.70 -3.00 -3.14
C VAL A 129 8.49 -2.08 -2.91
N ALA A 130 7.33 -2.64 -2.56
CA ALA A 130 6.13 -1.86 -2.28
C ALA A 130 6.34 -0.86 -1.12
N ILE A 131 6.95 -1.29 -0.01
CA ILE A 131 7.23 -0.43 1.14
C ILE A 131 8.19 0.70 0.75
N LYS A 132 9.27 0.41 0.03
CA LYS A 132 10.21 1.45 -0.45
C LYS A 132 9.54 2.51 -1.31
N VAL A 133 8.62 2.09 -2.18
CA VAL A 133 7.84 3.02 -3.01
C VAL A 133 6.91 3.88 -2.17
N LEU A 134 6.23 3.31 -1.18
CA LEU A 134 5.36 4.06 -0.27
C LEU A 134 6.15 5.05 0.60
N GLU A 135 7.34 4.66 1.07
CA GLU A 135 8.26 5.54 1.81
C GLU A 135 8.71 6.71 0.93
N ALA A 136 9.15 6.44 -0.30
CA ALA A 136 9.52 7.50 -1.24
C ALA A 136 8.33 8.43 -1.59
N ALA A 137 7.12 7.87 -1.68
CA ALA A 137 5.91 8.67 -1.92
C ALA A 137 5.58 9.60 -0.74
N HIS A 138 5.72 9.10 0.49
CA HIS A 138 5.52 9.88 1.71
C HIS A 138 6.45 11.08 1.73
N ASP A 139 7.75 10.85 1.55
CA ASP A 139 8.80 11.89 1.58
C ASP A 139 8.60 12.97 0.50
N HIS A 140 7.96 12.63 -0.62
CA HIS A 140 7.65 13.58 -1.69
C HIS A 140 6.42 14.47 -1.41
N THR A 141 5.60 14.12 -0.42
CA THR A 141 4.32 14.80 -0.12
C THR A 141 4.32 15.58 1.20
N VAL A 142 5.39 15.46 1.99
CA VAL A 142 5.64 16.20 3.24
C VAL A 142 6.57 17.39 2.95
#